data_AF-Q46992-F1
#
_entry.id   AF-Q46992-F1
#
_cell.length_a   1.000
_cell.length_b   1.000
_cell.length_c   1.000
_cell.angle_alpha   90.00
_cell.angle_beta   90.00
_cell.angle_gamma   90.00
#
_symmetry.space_group_name_H-M   'P 1'
#
loop_
_entity.id
_entity.type
_entity.pdbx_description
1 polymer ?
#
loop_
_entity_poly.entity_id
_entity_poly.type
_entity_poly.pdbx_seq_one_letter_code
_entity_poly.pdbx_strand_id
1 'polypeptide(L)'
;MSKFVIFLVFLFISCSSLAAGAFGPTENRLIFDGSKSFISYQISNSDKKIPWLVQAWVEDAKENRTNDFTAAPLVFRVEPSSQFSARLIKKGSVREDQETIYWVVSNAIPGGEEVKTEQERGKISAKLSLAYRYKVPMIYRPKSLSNINKEPESLNWTTNKDGHVKVYNPSRYVVQINHVDINGQRKQGDGISYLIPPMATVDMAIKASVNTKIKYGVINDYGAVNEYEGTVQ
;
A
#
# COMPACT_ATOMS: atom_id res chain seq x y z
N MET A 1 -45.50 24.57 26.95
CA MET A 1 -44.04 24.35 26.78
C MET A 1 -43.67 22.93 26.35
N SER A 2 -44.45 21.86 26.64
CA SER A 2 -44.05 20.47 26.31
C SER A 2 -44.04 20.11 24.82
N LYS A 3 -44.93 20.68 23.99
CA LYS A 3 -45.00 20.37 22.55
C LYS A 3 -43.82 20.91 21.73
N PHE A 4 -43.24 22.04 22.15
CA PHE A 4 -42.09 22.65 21.46
C PHE A 4 -40.79 21.91 21.78
N VAL A 5 -40.66 21.39 23.01
CA VAL A 5 -39.54 20.53 23.43
C VAL A 5 -39.58 19.18 22.71
N ILE A 6 -40.77 18.58 22.54
CA ILE A 6 -40.93 17.32 21.78
C ILE A 6 -40.56 17.51 20.29
N PHE A 7 -40.89 18.65 19.69
CA PHE A 7 -40.53 18.96 18.30
C PHE A 7 -39.01 19.17 18.11
N LEU A 8 -38.34 19.79 19.08
CA LEU A 8 -36.88 19.98 19.07
C LEU A 8 -36.10 18.68 19.29
N VAL A 9 -36.64 17.74 20.08
CA VAL A 9 -36.05 16.41 20.28
C VAL A 9 -36.18 15.52 19.04
N PHE A 10 -37.27 15.65 18.26
CA PHE A 10 -37.41 14.92 16.99
C PHE A 10 -36.50 15.45 15.86
N LEU A 11 -36.14 16.74 15.88
CA LEU A 11 -35.27 17.35 14.88
C LEU A 11 -33.80 16.89 15.01
N PHE A 12 -33.37 16.50 16.23
CA PHE A 12 -32.01 16.02 16.49
C PHE A 12 -31.74 14.55 16.09
N ILE A 13 -32.77 13.77 15.75
CA ILE A 13 -32.62 12.35 15.37
C ILE A 13 -32.38 12.16 13.87
N SER A 14 -32.47 13.22 13.06
CA SER A 14 -32.32 13.15 11.59
C SER A 14 -30.92 13.50 11.09
N CYS A 15 -29.87 13.14 11.84
CA CYS A 15 -28.51 13.19 11.30
C CYS A 15 -28.26 11.90 10.49
N SER A 16 -28.78 11.84 9.27
CA SER A 16 -28.37 10.82 8.32
C SER A 16 -26.90 11.04 8.00
N SER A 17 -26.02 10.21 8.56
CA SER A 17 -24.62 10.17 8.16
C SER A 17 -24.57 9.90 6.66
N LEU A 18 -24.08 10.87 5.90
CA LEU A 18 -23.63 10.62 4.53
C LEU A 18 -22.40 9.73 4.66
N ALA A 19 -22.61 8.41 4.71
CA ALA A 19 -21.55 7.45 4.54
C ALA A 19 -21.06 7.56 3.09
N ALA A 20 -19.99 8.31 2.88
CA ALA A 20 -19.27 8.29 1.61
C ALA A 20 -18.78 6.86 1.38
N GLY A 21 -19.14 6.28 0.23
CA GLY A 21 -18.59 5.01 -0.20
C GLY A 21 -17.08 5.13 -0.37
N ALA A 22 -16.35 4.07 -0.05
CA ALA A 22 -14.91 3.96 -0.27
C ALA A 22 -14.65 2.93 -1.37
N PHE A 23 -13.68 3.22 -2.21
CA PHE A 23 -13.19 2.32 -3.23
C PHE A 23 -11.67 2.17 -3.08
N GLY A 24 -11.15 0.95 -3.26
CA GLY A 24 -9.72 0.72 -3.36
C GLY A 24 -9.28 -0.69 -2.95
N PRO A 25 -7.97 -0.94 -3.02
CA PRO A 25 -7.39 -2.20 -2.57
C PRO A 25 -7.61 -2.43 -1.08
N THR A 26 -7.79 -3.69 -0.68
CA THR A 26 -7.97 -4.06 0.73
C THR A 26 -6.63 -4.21 1.45
N GLU A 27 -5.60 -4.68 0.75
CA GLU A 27 -4.26 -4.82 1.30
C GLU A 27 -3.40 -3.57 1.08
N ASN A 28 -2.64 -3.17 2.11
CA ASN A 28 -1.61 -2.14 2.01
C ASN A 28 -0.24 -2.67 1.56
N ARG A 29 -0.08 -3.99 1.50
CA ARG A 29 1.11 -4.71 1.03
C ARG A 29 0.73 -6.14 0.67
N LEU A 30 1.38 -6.69 -0.34
CA LEU A 30 1.25 -8.10 -0.74
C LEU A 30 2.58 -8.84 -0.58
N ILE A 31 2.51 -10.12 -0.22
CA ILE A 31 3.64 -11.04 -0.27
C ILE A 31 3.30 -12.13 -1.29
N PHE A 32 4.04 -12.16 -2.38
CA PHE A 32 3.97 -13.24 -3.36
C PHE A 32 4.93 -14.35 -2.94
N ASP A 33 4.38 -15.39 -2.33
CA ASP A 33 5.12 -16.61 -2.02
C ASP A 33 5.47 -17.37 -3.31
N GLY A 34 6.76 -17.50 -3.61
CA GLY A 34 7.28 -18.13 -4.82
C GLY A 34 7.02 -19.64 -4.91
N SER A 35 6.50 -20.27 -3.86
CA SER A 35 5.97 -21.63 -3.93
C SER A 35 4.55 -21.70 -4.53
N LYS A 36 3.84 -20.57 -4.62
CA LYS A 36 2.49 -20.47 -5.16
C LYS A 36 2.49 -20.08 -6.64
N SER A 37 1.50 -20.57 -7.38
CA SER A 37 1.30 -20.19 -8.78
C SER A 37 0.64 -18.81 -8.92
N PHE A 38 -0.13 -18.39 -7.93
CA PHE A 38 -0.76 -17.07 -7.89
C PHE A 38 -1.05 -16.63 -6.44
N ILE A 39 -1.28 -15.32 -6.27
CA ILE A 39 -1.88 -14.74 -5.07
C ILE A 39 -3.12 -13.92 -5.46
N SER A 40 -3.97 -13.64 -4.48
CA SER A 40 -5.14 -12.77 -4.66
C SER A 40 -4.77 -11.32 -4.41
N TYR A 41 -5.27 -10.43 -5.26
CA TYR A 41 -5.28 -8.99 -5.08
C TYR A 41 -6.73 -8.53 -5.00
N GLN A 42 -7.15 -8.07 -3.82
CA GLN A 42 -8.54 -7.79 -3.54
C GLN A 42 -8.81 -6.28 -3.55
N ILE A 43 -9.92 -5.92 -4.18
CA ILE A 43 -10.39 -4.54 -4.31
C ILE A 43 -11.83 -4.52 -3.79
N SER A 44 -12.11 -3.56 -2.91
CA SER A 44 -13.40 -3.37 -2.28
C SER A 44 -14.08 -2.11 -2.77
N ASN A 45 -15.39 -2.20 -2.97
CA ASN A 45 -16.26 -1.08 -3.23
C ASN A 45 -17.38 -1.05 -2.20
N SER A 46 -17.26 -0.18 -1.19
CA SER A 46 -18.32 0.03 -0.21
C SER A 46 -19.35 1.08 -0.65
N ASP A 47 -19.15 1.72 -1.81
CA ASP A 47 -20.17 2.59 -2.40
C ASP A 47 -21.42 1.78 -2.76
N LYS A 48 -22.60 2.36 -2.57
CA LYS A 48 -23.89 1.69 -2.78
C LYS A 48 -24.46 1.88 -4.18
N LYS A 49 -23.85 2.74 -5.00
CA LYS A 49 -24.40 3.19 -6.28
C LYS A 49 -23.40 3.14 -7.42
N ILE A 50 -22.14 3.48 -7.17
CA ILE A 50 -21.14 3.68 -8.23
C ILE A 50 -20.34 2.38 -8.44
N PRO A 51 -20.49 1.68 -9.58
CA PRO A 51 -19.57 0.61 -9.97
C PRO A 51 -18.24 1.20 -10.45
N TRP A 52 -17.19 0.39 -10.46
CA TRP A 52 -15.86 0.81 -10.93
C TRP A 52 -15.33 -0.15 -11.99
N LEU A 53 -14.79 0.40 -13.08
CA LEU A 53 -13.98 -0.34 -14.03
C LEU A 53 -12.52 -0.26 -13.58
N VAL A 54 -11.88 -1.40 -13.42
CA VAL A 54 -10.50 -1.51 -12.95
C VAL A 54 -9.63 -2.15 -14.02
N GLN A 55 -8.49 -1.54 -14.30
CA GLN A 55 -7.38 -2.16 -15.03
C GLN A 55 -6.22 -2.42 -14.07
N ALA A 56 -5.69 -3.64 -14.06
CA ALA A 56 -4.60 -4.04 -13.16
C ALA A 56 -3.36 -4.54 -13.91
N TRP A 57 -2.17 -4.20 -13.41
CA TRP A 57 -0.88 -4.70 -13.89
C TRP A 57 0.18 -4.66 -12.77
N VAL A 58 1.39 -5.12 -13.08
CA VAL A 58 2.53 -5.09 -12.15
C VAL A 58 3.66 -4.26 -12.75
N GLU A 59 4.27 -3.42 -11.92
CA GLU A 59 5.48 -2.64 -12.22
C GLU A 59 6.66 -3.16 -11.40
N ASP A 60 7.87 -3.02 -11.94
CA ASP A 60 9.12 -3.27 -11.23
C ASP A 60 9.43 -2.17 -10.20
N ALA A 61 10.53 -2.32 -9.46
CA ALA A 61 10.98 -1.32 -8.48
C ALA A 61 11.30 0.07 -9.09
N LYS A 62 11.51 0.15 -10.40
CA LYS A 62 11.72 1.40 -11.15
C LYS A 62 10.42 1.95 -11.76
N GLU A 63 9.28 1.39 -11.36
CA GLU A 63 7.94 1.75 -11.81
C GLU A 63 7.66 1.48 -13.30
N ASN A 64 8.47 0.63 -13.93
CA ASN A 64 8.21 0.20 -15.30
C ASN A 64 7.28 -1.01 -15.29
N ARG A 65 6.27 -1.01 -16.15
CA ARG A 65 5.42 -2.19 -16.34
C ARG A 65 6.27 -3.39 -16.74
N THR A 66 6.13 -4.48 -16.00
CA THR A 66 6.90 -5.72 -16.22
C THR A 66 5.98 -6.85 -16.72
N ASN A 67 6.59 -7.86 -17.35
CA ASN A 67 5.94 -9.12 -17.74
C ASN A 67 6.24 -10.26 -16.75
N ASP A 68 6.98 -9.98 -15.67
CA ASP A 68 7.29 -10.95 -14.62
C ASP A 68 6.03 -11.49 -13.95
N PHE A 69 5.02 -10.64 -13.82
CA PHE A 69 3.73 -10.95 -13.24
C PHE A 69 2.60 -10.40 -14.11
N THR A 70 1.45 -11.05 -14.07
CA THR A 70 0.24 -10.61 -14.77
C THR A 70 -0.96 -10.67 -13.84
N ALA A 71 -1.86 -9.69 -13.97
CA ALA A 71 -3.15 -9.70 -13.30
C ALA A 71 -4.18 -10.44 -14.17
N ALA A 72 -5.00 -11.29 -13.56
CA ALA A 72 -6.03 -12.06 -14.24
C ALA A 72 -7.36 -11.96 -13.49
N PRO A 73 -8.41 -11.37 -14.10
CA PRO A 73 -8.40 -10.65 -15.38
C PRO A 73 -7.62 -9.32 -15.32
N LEU A 74 -7.14 -8.84 -16.47
CA LEU A 74 -6.44 -7.54 -16.58
C LEU A 74 -7.38 -6.34 -16.46
N VAL A 75 -8.65 -6.52 -16.85
CA VAL A 75 -9.71 -5.51 -16.75
C VAL A 75 -10.94 -6.18 -16.17
N PHE A 76 -11.53 -5.58 -15.14
CA PHE A 76 -12.71 -6.11 -14.46
C PHE A 76 -13.56 -5.00 -13.88
N ARG A 77 -14.81 -5.33 -13.58
CA ARG A 77 -15.76 -4.42 -12.95
C ARG A 77 -15.98 -4.81 -11.50
N VAL A 78 -16.02 -3.83 -10.61
CA VAL A 78 -16.35 -4.00 -9.19
C VAL A 78 -17.70 -3.32 -8.94
N GLU A 79 -18.72 -4.11 -8.63
CA GLU A 79 -20.07 -3.62 -8.41
C GLU A 79 -20.20 -2.86 -7.08
N PRO A 80 -21.26 -2.06 -6.90
CA PRO A 80 -21.55 -1.44 -5.61
C PRO A 80 -21.68 -2.47 -4.50
N SER A 81 -21.22 -2.12 -3.29
CA SER A 81 -21.30 -2.94 -2.08
C SER A 81 -20.73 -4.35 -2.29
N SER A 82 -19.65 -4.45 -3.06
CA SER A 82 -19.04 -5.72 -3.45
C SER A 82 -17.52 -5.67 -3.36
N GLN A 83 -16.90 -6.83 -3.54
CA GLN A 83 -15.45 -6.98 -3.61
C GLN A 83 -15.10 -7.86 -4.80
N PHE A 84 -13.98 -7.56 -5.46
CA PHE A 84 -13.45 -8.38 -6.54
C PHE A 84 -12.01 -8.80 -6.20
N SER A 85 -11.66 -10.04 -6.52
CA SER A 85 -10.31 -10.58 -6.32
C SER A 85 -9.69 -10.96 -7.66
N ALA A 86 -8.73 -10.16 -8.11
CA ALA A 86 -7.90 -10.49 -9.27
C ALA A 86 -6.76 -11.42 -8.85
N ARG A 87 -6.36 -12.33 -9.73
CA ARG A 87 -5.19 -13.19 -9.49
C ARG A 87 -3.94 -12.51 -10.01
N LEU A 88 -2.91 -12.41 -9.19
CA LEU A 88 -1.56 -12.07 -9.63
C LEU A 88 -0.82 -13.37 -9.89
N ILE A 89 -0.34 -13.56 -11.12
CA ILE A 89 0.27 -14.80 -11.58
C ILE A 89 1.69 -14.51 -12.01
N LYS A 90 2.65 -15.31 -11.55
CA LYS A 90 4.04 -15.26 -12.01
C LYS A 90 4.15 -15.84 -13.43
N LYS A 91 4.78 -15.11 -14.33
CA LYS A 91 4.94 -15.46 -15.76
C LYS A 91 6.38 -15.37 -16.25
N GLY A 92 7.11 -14.34 -15.85
CA GLY A 92 8.49 -14.11 -16.29
C GLY A 92 9.53 -14.69 -15.34
N SER A 93 10.79 -14.40 -15.68
CA SER A 93 11.95 -14.79 -14.88
C SER A 93 12.19 -13.75 -13.80
N VAL A 94 12.02 -14.17 -12.56
CA VAL A 94 12.26 -13.34 -11.37
C VAL A 94 13.55 -13.80 -10.69
N ARG A 95 14.14 -12.94 -9.88
CA ARG A 95 15.28 -13.32 -9.04
C ARG A 95 14.84 -14.36 -8.02
N GLU A 96 15.57 -15.47 -7.92
CA GLU A 96 15.25 -16.57 -7.00
C GLU A 96 16.21 -16.64 -5.81
N ASP A 97 17.13 -15.68 -5.67
CA ASP A 97 18.17 -15.67 -4.64
C ASP A 97 17.91 -14.66 -3.51
N GLN A 98 16.96 -13.74 -3.71
CA GLN A 98 16.57 -12.71 -2.75
C GLN A 98 15.14 -12.21 -3.02
N GLU A 99 14.54 -11.55 -2.03
CA GLU A 99 13.26 -10.88 -2.24
C GLU A 99 13.36 -9.74 -3.27
N THR A 100 12.27 -9.51 -3.99
CA THR A 100 12.21 -8.43 -5.00
C THR A 100 10.94 -7.61 -4.80
N ILE A 101 11.07 -6.28 -4.83
CA ILE A 101 9.95 -5.35 -4.70
C ILE A 101 9.36 -5.09 -6.09
N TYR A 102 8.04 -5.18 -6.16
CA TYR A 102 7.20 -4.82 -7.28
C TYR A 102 6.07 -3.90 -6.80
N TRP A 103 5.36 -3.27 -7.72
CA TRP A 103 4.13 -2.53 -7.44
C TRP A 103 2.97 -3.15 -8.20
N VAL A 104 1.92 -3.53 -7.48
CA VAL A 104 0.65 -3.90 -8.09
C VAL A 104 -0.15 -2.62 -8.28
N VAL A 105 -0.47 -2.31 -9.53
CA VAL A 105 -1.13 -1.07 -9.90
C VAL A 105 -2.55 -1.37 -10.35
N SER A 106 -3.50 -0.60 -9.84
CA SER A 106 -4.88 -0.58 -10.33
C SER A 106 -5.32 0.83 -10.71
N ASN A 107 -5.64 1.01 -11.99
CA ASN A 107 -6.36 2.18 -12.48
C ASN A 107 -7.85 1.92 -12.36
N ALA A 108 -8.56 2.79 -11.66
CA ALA A 108 -9.98 2.67 -11.40
C ALA A 108 -10.73 3.89 -11.94
N ILE A 109 -11.73 3.62 -12.77
CA ILE A 109 -12.57 4.64 -13.39
C ILE A 109 -14.00 4.43 -12.87
N PRO A 110 -14.65 5.47 -12.31
CA PRO A 110 -16.02 5.33 -11.83
C PRO A 110 -16.95 5.14 -13.03
N GLY A 111 -17.92 4.25 -12.87
CA GLY A 111 -19.02 4.12 -13.80
C GLY A 111 -19.88 5.38 -13.81
N GLY A 112 -20.47 5.68 -14.97
CA GLY A 112 -21.51 6.70 -15.04
C GLY A 112 -22.76 6.29 -14.24
N GLU A 113 -23.49 7.27 -13.73
CA GLU A 113 -24.83 7.03 -13.20
C GLU A 113 -25.75 6.59 -14.33
N GLU A 114 -26.54 5.53 -14.12
CA GLU A 114 -27.65 5.20 -15.00
C GLU A 114 -28.62 6.40 -15.07
N VAL A 115 -28.87 6.89 -16.28
CA VAL A 115 -29.95 7.85 -16.52
C VAL A 115 -31.25 7.06 -16.51
N LYS A 116 -32.05 7.21 -15.44
CA LYS A 116 -33.22 6.36 -15.19
C LYS A 116 -34.50 6.93 -15.79
N THR A 117 -34.52 8.22 -16.14
CA THR A 117 -35.68 8.87 -16.75
C THR A 117 -35.29 9.89 -17.82
N GLU A 118 -36.18 10.13 -18.81
CA GLU A 118 -35.99 11.20 -19.80
C GLU A 118 -35.89 12.60 -19.17
N GLN A 119 -36.50 12.80 -17.99
CA GLN A 119 -36.44 14.05 -17.21
C GLN A 119 -35.04 14.34 -16.63
N GLU A 120 -34.20 13.32 -16.44
CA GLU A 120 -32.80 13.49 -16.01
C GLU A 120 -31.86 13.88 -17.16
N ARG A 121 -32.25 13.62 -18.43
CA ARG A 121 -31.44 13.98 -19.61
C ARG A 121 -31.34 15.49 -19.83
N GLY A 122 -32.33 16.26 -19.37
CA GLY A 122 -32.40 17.72 -19.54
C GLY A 122 -31.76 18.54 -18.43
N LYS A 123 -31.30 17.93 -17.33
CA LYS A 123 -30.63 18.64 -16.23
C LYS A 123 -29.16 18.83 -16.56
N ILE A 124 -28.76 20.08 -16.82
CA ILE A 124 -27.35 20.46 -16.80
C ILE A 124 -26.87 20.28 -15.36
N SER A 125 -26.12 19.21 -15.12
CA SER A 125 -25.47 18.94 -13.84
C SER A 125 -23.96 19.04 -14.06
N ALA A 126 -23.30 19.83 -13.22
CA ALA A 126 -21.84 19.78 -13.14
C ALA A 126 -21.47 18.45 -12.47
N LYS A 127 -20.87 17.53 -13.22
CA LYS A 127 -20.38 16.25 -12.69
C LYS A 127 -18.86 16.30 -12.59
N LEU A 128 -18.33 15.97 -11.42
CA LEU A 128 -16.91 15.72 -11.20
C LEU A 128 -16.70 14.21 -11.11
N SER A 129 -15.92 13.63 -12.02
CA SER A 129 -15.53 12.23 -11.99
C SER A 129 -14.05 12.13 -11.65
N LEU A 130 -13.71 11.40 -10.58
CA LEU A 130 -12.32 11.14 -10.19
C LEU A 130 -11.94 9.72 -10.58
N ALA A 131 -10.89 9.59 -11.40
CA ALA A 131 -10.22 8.32 -11.59
C ALA A 131 -9.10 8.17 -10.56
N TYR A 132 -8.90 6.97 -10.06
CA TYR A 132 -7.86 6.68 -9.07
C TYR A 132 -6.82 5.73 -9.65
N ARG A 133 -5.54 5.98 -9.35
CA ARG A 133 -4.45 5.03 -9.58
C ARG A 133 -3.90 4.61 -8.24
N TYR A 134 -4.14 3.36 -7.86
CA TYR A 134 -3.57 2.79 -6.64
C TYR A 134 -2.28 2.06 -6.96
N LYS A 135 -1.31 2.17 -6.05
CA LYS A 135 -0.06 1.39 -6.07
C LYS A 135 0.07 0.67 -4.74
N VAL A 136 0.08 -0.66 -4.77
CA VAL A 136 0.27 -1.51 -3.60
C VAL A 136 1.62 -2.20 -3.72
N PRO A 137 2.54 -2.04 -2.75
CA PRO A 137 3.82 -2.74 -2.80
C PRO A 137 3.60 -4.25 -2.70
N MET A 138 4.28 -5.00 -3.56
CA MET A 138 4.30 -6.45 -3.56
C MET A 138 5.74 -6.92 -3.40
N ILE A 139 5.98 -7.78 -2.41
CA ILE A 139 7.27 -8.42 -2.20
C ILE A 139 7.19 -9.83 -2.77
N TYR A 140 7.96 -10.12 -3.82
CA TYR A 140 8.17 -11.49 -4.27
C TYR A 140 9.18 -12.18 -3.35
N ARG A 141 8.77 -13.30 -2.75
CA ARG A 141 9.60 -14.12 -1.86
C ARG A 141 9.90 -15.46 -2.53
N PRO A 142 11.13 -15.68 -3.03
CA PRO A 142 11.54 -16.97 -3.56
C PRO A 142 11.36 -18.11 -2.55
N LYS A 143 10.99 -19.30 -3.05
CA LYS A 143 10.89 -20.51 -2.21
C LYS A 143 12.24 -20.89 -1.58
N SER A 144 13.34 -20.59 -2.26
CA SER A 144 14.72 -20.85 -1.81
C SER A 144 15.06 -20.17 -0.47
N LEU A 145 14.31 -19.13 -0.09
CA LEU A 145 14.54 -18.40 1.15
C LEU A 145 13.84 -19.05 2.36
N SER A 146 13.02 -20.10 2.22
CA SER A 146 12.17 -20.59 3.31
C SER A 146 12.90 -20.92 4.64
N ASN A 147 14.17 -21.28 4.56
CA ASN A 147 15.02 -21.66 5.70
C ASN A 147 16.10 -20.61 6.03
N ILE A 148 16.02 -19.42 5.43
CA ILE A 148 16.98 -18.33 5.66
C ILE A 148 16.35 -17.36 6.65
N ASN A 149 17.10 -16.94 7.66
CA ASN A 149 16.62 -15.94 8.62
C ASN A 149 16.53 -14.56 7.96
N LYS A 150 15.57 -13.75 8.39
CA LYS A 150 15.37 -12.39 7.84
C LYS A 150 16.36 -11.36 8.36
N GLU A 151 16.84 -11.56 9.59
CA GLU A 151 17.87 -10.76 10.26
C GLU A 151 17.73 -9.23 10.10
N PRO A 152 16.56 -8.63 10.37
CA PRO A 152 16.40 -7.17 10.31
C PRO A 152 17.36 -6.39 11.21
N GLU A 153 17.86 -7.00 12.29
CA GLU A 153 18.91 -6.45 13.16
C GLU A 153 20.25 -6.23 12.45
N SER A 154 20.47 -6.87 11.30
CA SER A 154 21.71 -6.77 10.51
C SER A 154 21.83 -5.49 9.69
N LEU A 155 20.81 -4.61 9.71
CA LEU A 155 20.85 -3.33 9.01
C LEU A 155 22.06 -2.49 9.45
N ASN A 156 22.85 -2.05 8.47
CA ASN A 156 24.03 -1.23 8.68
C ASN A 156 23.69 0.24 8.47
N TRP A 157 23.91 1.05 9.50
CA TRP A 157 23.58 2.48 9.52
C TRP A 157 24.86 3.29 9.38
N THR A 158 24.91 4.18 8.38
CA THR A 158 26.06 5.07 8.12
C THR A 158 25.56 6.47 7.80
N THR A 159 26.46 7.42 7.55
CA THR A 159 26.10 8.76 7.08
C THR A 159 26.80 9.09 5.76
N ASN A 160 26.13 9.89 4.92
CA ASN A 160 26.76 10.49 3.76
C ASN A 160 27.53 11.77 4.14
N LYS A 161 28.20 12.38 3.17
CA LYS A 161 29.00 13.60 3.39
C LYS A 161 28.19 14.78 3.94
N ASP A 162 26.88 14.81 3.69
CA ASP A 162 25.95 15.84 4.13
C ASP A 162 25.26 15.50 5.47
N GLY A 163 25.72 14.44 6.14
CA GLY A 163 25.20 13.95 7.42
C GLY A 163 23.85 13.24 7.35
N HIS A 164 23.38 12.89 6.14
CA HIS A 164 22.14 12.14 5.98
C HIS A 164 22.39 10.65 6.20
N VAL A 165 21.45 10.00 6.87
CA VAL A 165 21.54 8.58 7.21
C VAL A 165 21.41 7.73 5.95
N LYS A 166 22.30 6.74 5.85
CA LYS A 166 22.29 5.68 4.85
C LYS A 166 22.07 4.35 5.55
N VAL A 167 21.20 3.53 5.00
CA VAL A 167 20.91 2.19 5.54
C VAL A 167 21.23 1.17 4.47
N TYR A 168 22.19 0.28 4.77
CA TYR A 168 22.51 -0.88 3.95
C TYR A 168 21.87 -2.13 4.54
N ASN A 169 21.15 -2.88 3.70
CA ASN A 169 20.54 -4.15 4.06
C ASN A 169 21.38 -5.31 3.52
N PRO A 170 22.14 -6.02 4.38
CA PRO A 170 22.95 -7.17 3.97
C PRO A 170 22.14 -8.47 3.92
N SER A 171 20.84 -8.45 4.21
CA SER A 171 19.98 -9.64 4.17
C SER A 171 19.42 -9.89 2.77
N ARG A 172 18.90 -11.11 2.55
CA ARG A 172 18.18 -11.49 1.32
C ARG A 172 16.69 -11.10 1.35
N TYR A 173 16.25 -10.40 2.40
CA TYR A 173 14.86 -10.02 2.62
C TYR A 173 14.70 -8.50 2.54
N VAL A 174 13.55 -8.03 2.06
CA VAL A 174 13.14 -6.65 2.16
C VAL A 174 12.84 -6.35 3.63
N VAL A 175 13.48 -5.33 4.18
CA VAL A 175 13.17 -4.85 5.53
C VAL A 175 12.17 -3.70 5.42
N GLN A 176 10.99 -3.85 6.02
CA GLN A 176 9.98 -2.79 6.04
C GLN A 176 10.11 -1.96 7.32
N ILE A 177 10.60 -0.73 7.19
CA ILE A 177 10.75 0.20 8.30
C ILE A 177 9.38 0.84 8.59
N ASN A 178 8.97 0.87 9.85
CA ASN A 178 7.78 1.60 10.31
C ASN A 178 8.15 3.03 10.73
N HIS A 179 9.22 3.16 11.51
CA HIS A 179 9.72 4.42 12.04
C HIS A 179 11.19 4.27 12.40
N VAL A 180 11.87 5.41 12.57
CA VAL A 180 13.24 5.48 13.07
C VAL A 180 13.29 6.55 14.16
N ASP A 181 13.80 6.20 15.34
CA ASP A 181 13.98 7.10 16.47
C ASP A 181 15.45 7.49 16.60
N ILE A 182 15.72 8.79 16.52
CA ILE A 182 17.07 9.37 16.63
C ILE A 182 17.03 10.44 17.70
N ASN A 183 17.91 10.33 18.72
CA ASN A 183 17.97 11.28 19.84
C ASN A 183 16.62 11.51 20.54
N GLY A 184 15.81 10.46 20.68
CA GLY A 184 14.47 10.54 21.29
C GLY A 184 13.39 11.16 20.40
N GLN A 185 13.71 11.51 19.15
CA GLN A 185 12.72 11.98 18.18
C GLN A 185 12.33 10.87 17.21
N ARG A 186 11.05 10.50 17.24
CA ARG A 186 10.46 9.59 16.26
C ARG A 186 10.33 10.24 14.89
N LYS A 187 10.88 9.58 13.88
CA LYS A 187 10.73 9.90 12.47
C LYS A 187 9.86 8.83 11.82
N GLN A 188 8.66 9.22 11.43
CA GLN A 188 7.65 8.36 10.80
C GLN A 188 6.89 9.27 9.83
N GLY A 189 7.10 9.10 8.53
CA GLY A 189 6.57 10.02 7.52
C GLY A 189 7.63 10.42 6.50
N ASP A 190 7.63 11.71 6.15
CA ASP A 190 8.52 12.30 5.17
C ASP A 190 10.00 12.04 5.49
N GLY A 191 10.75 11.65 4.46
CA GLY A 191 12.18 11.37 4.55
C GLY A 191 12.57 9.98 5.04
N ILE A 192 11.60 9.13 5.42
CA ILE A 192 11.84 7.70 5.71
C ILE A 192 11.57 6.86 4.46
N SER A 193 12.52 5.97 4.16
CA SER A 193 12.34 4.92 3.16
C SER A 193 11.76 3.68 3.82
N TYR A 194 10.50 3.38 3.52
CA TYR A 194 9.74 2.32 4.19
C TYR A 194 10.14 0.91 3.77
N LEU A 195 10.73 0.73 2.59
CA LEU A 195 11.16 -0.58 2.10
C LEU A 195 12.65 -0.51 1.77
N ILE A 196 13.46 -1.26 2.51
CA ILE A 196 14.90 -1.37 2.27
C ILE A 196 15.15 -2.66 1.48
N PRO A 197 15.50 -2.59 0.18
CA PRO A 197 15.69 -3.78 -0.65
C PRO A 197 16.87 -4.63 -0.19
N PRO A 198 16.88 -5.94 -0.49
CA PRO A 198 18.05 -6.81 -0.25
C PRO A 198 19.30 -6.30 -0.95
N MET A 199 20.45 -6.48 -0.31
CA MET A 199 21.78 -6.18 -0.87
C MET A 199 21.90 -4.73 -1.39
N ALA A 200 21.12 -3.81 -0.84
CA ALA A 200 21.02 -2.44 -1.32
C ALA A 200 21.19 -1.43 -0.20
N THR A 201 21.66 -0.25 -0.58
CA THR A 201 21.76 0.92 0.29
C THR A 201 20.67 1.90 -0.09
N VAL A 202 20.00 2.46 0.92
CA VAL A 202 18.99 3.50 0.77
C VAL A 202 19.38 4.73 1.57
N ASP A 203 19.28 5.90 0.94
CA ASP A 203 19.41 7.19 1.60
C ASP A 203 18.08 7.55 2.29
N MET A 204 18.17 8.02 3.53
CA MET A 204 17.06 8.61 4.28
C MET A 204 17.27 10.12 4.37
N ALA A 205 16.20 10.90 4.22
CA ALA A 205 16.25 12.36 4.39
C ALA A 205 16.20 12.78 5.87
N ILE A 206 16.92 12.03 6.72
CA ILE A 206 17.08 12.28 8.15
C ILE A 206 18.58 12.40 8.45
N LYS A 207 18.95 13.29 9.36
CA LYS A 207 20.35 13.50 9.73
C LYS A 207 20.68 12.86 11.08
N ALA A 208 21.88 12.32 11.18
CA ALA A 208 22.46 11.83 12.42
C ALA A 208 23.98 12.02 12.39
N SER A 209 24.60 12.08 13.57
CA SER A 209 26.05 12.05 13.69
C SER A 209 26.55 10.61 13.80
N VAL A 210 27.81 10.36 13.44
CA VAL A 210 28.49 9.09 13.76
C VAL A 210 28.43 8.82 15.26
N ASN A 211 28.33 7.55 15.63
CA ASN A 211 28.11 7.03 17.00
C ASN A 211 26.74 7.34 17.60
N THR A 212 25.78 7.85 16.82
CA THR A 212 24.40 8.03 17.30
C THR A 212 23.71 6.68 17.39
N LYS A 213 23.13 6.36 18.55
CA LYS A 213 22.23 5.21 18.71
C LYS A 213 20.91 5.48 18.00
N ILE A 214 20.46 4.50 17.22
CA ILE A 214 19.18 4.52 16.51
C ILE A 214 18.31 3.40 17.06
N LYS A 215 17.03 3.69 17.30
CA LYS A 215 16.01 2.65 17.47
C LYS A 215 15.10 2.66 16.25
N TYR A 216 14.61 1.51 15.83
CA TYR A 216 13.75 1.44 14.65
C TYR A 216 12.77 0.28 14.76
N GLY A 217 11.53 0.56 14.37
CA GLY A 217 10.50 -0.45 14.25
C GLY A 217 10.49 -1.06 12.86
N VAL A 218 10.45 -2.38 12.78
CA VAL A 218 10.28 -3.14 11.53
C VAL A 218 8.94 -3.85 11.51
N ILE A 219 8.21 -3.71 10.40
CA ILE A 219 6.93 -4.38 10.18
C ILE A 219 7.20 -5.81 9.69
N ASN A 220 6.77 -6.80 10.47
CA ASN A 220 6.86 -8.20 10.07
C ASN A 220 5.78 -8.58 9.04
N ASP A 221 5.74 -9.84 8.60
CA ASP A 221 4.76 -10.28 7.57
C ASP A 221 3.31 -10.18 8.03
N TYR A 222 3.07 -10.25 9.34
CA TYR A 222 1.75 -10.19 9.96
C TYR A 222 1.30 -8.77 10.31
N GLY A 223 2.11 -7.77 9.99
CA GLY A 223 1.80 -6.36 10.26
C GLY A 223 2.17 -5.87 11.67
N ALA A 224 2.75 -6.72 12.52
CA ALA A 224 3.23 -6.29 13.82
C ALA A 224 4.57 -5.55 13.70
N VAL A 225 4.78 -4.56 14.57
CA VAL A 225 6.02 -3.79 14.64
C VAL A 225 6.92 -4.40 15.70
N ASN A 226 8.11 -4.83 15.29
CA ASN A 226 9.17 -5.31 16.18
C ASN A 226 10.25 -4.23 16.30
N GLU A 227 10.74 -3.99 17.50
CA GLU A 227 11.73 -2.95 17.79
C GLU A 227 13.16 -3.49 17.75
N TYR A 228 14.05 -2.72 17.13
CA TYR A 228 15.48 -3.03 17.00
C TYR A 228 16.33 -1.81 17.33
N GLU A 229 17.61 -2.05 17.60
CA GLU A 229 18.59 -0.98 17.84
C GLU A 229 19.76 -1.11 16.85
N GLY A 230 20.34 0.04 16.49
CA GLY A 230 21.51 0.16 15.64
C GLY A 230 22.37 1.34 16.08
N THR A 231 23.58 1.43 15.53
CA THR A 231 24.45 2.60 15.75
C THR A 231 24.93 3.09 14.40
N VAL A 232 24.87 4.42 14.20
CA VAL A 232 25.44 5.06 13.02
C VAL A 232 26.95 4.95 13.08
N GLN A 233 27.54 4.27 12.11
CA GLN A 233 28.99 4.16 11.93
C GLN A 233 29.53 5.23 10.99
#